data_AF-A0A2K3PE10-F1
#
_entry.id   AF-A0A2K3PE10-F1
#
_cell.length_a   1.000
_cell.length_b   1.000
_cell.length_c   1.000
_cell.angle_alpha   90.00
_cell.angle_beta   90.00
_cell.angle_gamma   90.00
#
_symmetry.space_group_name_H-M   'P 1'
#
loop_
_entity.id
_entity.type
_entity.pdbx_description
1 polymer ?
#
loop_
_entity_poly.entity_id
_entity_poly.type
_entity_poly.pdbx_seq_one_letter_code
_entity_poly.pdbx_strand_id
1 'polypeptide(L)'
;VRVHREYDKFIEELTSYFPHEKDGILKFYGECWKIFNALNSLELKSLEEPLYLFGQFFQKPLECLTLAYYLPQNAGAIARKYIQDPQLLSFIDAECFIVSTVNALQTPMINASMVLCDRHFGGINYPLGGVGGIAKSLAKGLVDQGSQILYKANVTSIITEQGKAVGVRLSDGREFFAKTIISNATRWDTFGKLIKQETLPKEEENFQKVYVKAPSFLSIHMGVKAEVLPLDTDCHHFVLENNWTDLEEPYGSIFLSIPTILDSSLAPEGRHILHIFTTSSMDDWKGLSRIDYEAKKQVVADEIISRLEKKLFPGLRSAIDFIEVGTPKTHRRYLARDEGTYGPMPRSIPKGLLGMPFNTTSIDGLYCVGDSCFPGQGVIAVAFSGVMCAHRVAADIGKLELSHSIAGNCLQVERLEKKSPVLDAMLLRLLGWKGNGFVTFTKDIYEKLSFSLSYLVQTSTTANHPCKSFLFPSKSKSDSHDVAPVCGGALASIHHHHLGPQLGLLIISRRYCRDLLQNTVLVVAFPAALGLCGAYYDGVASFGFSVHGCAFVVDSIITLFWLSNLILDLVDSLERVMVLRPRFICQSQKVQVHLGSSLF
;
A
#
# COMPACT_ATOMS: atom_id res chain seq x y z
N VAL A 1 -23.01 8.30 -7.93
CA VAL A 1 -22.04 9.22 -7.31
C VAL A 1 -20.71 9.04 -8.01
N ARG A 2 -20.20 10.09 -8.66
CA ARG A 2 -18.85 10.15 -9.21
C ARG A 2 -17.87 10.50 -8.10
N VAL A 3 -16.75 9.79 -8.04
CA VAL A 3 -15.66 10.07 -7.10
C VAL A 3 -14.74 11.11 -7.73
N HIS A 4 -15.01 12.39 -7.48
CA HIS A 4 -14.19 13.49 -7.99
C HIS A 4 -12.81 13.51 -7.34
N ARG A 5 -11.80 13.99 -8.07
CA ARG A 5 -10.49 14.26 -7.49
C ARG A 5 -10.60 15.35 -6.43
N GLU A 6 -11.26 16.46 -6.76
CA GLU A 6 -11.48 17.56 -5.81
C GLU A 6 -12.47 17.12 -4.73
N TYR A 7 -11.99 17.10 -3.49
CA TYR A 7 -12.76 16.65 -2.33
C TYR A 7 -14.07 17.42 -2.17
N ASP A 8 -14.04 18.76 -2.32
CA ASP A 8 -15.23 19.59 -2.15
C ASP A 8 -16.32 19.24 -3.18
N LYS A 9 -15.95 18.99 -4.44
CA LYS A 9 -16.91 18.55 -5.48
C LYS A 9 -17.51 17.18 -5.16
N PHE A 10 -16.70 16.27 -4.64
CA PHE A 10 -17.19 14.95 -4.22
C PHE A 10 -18.18 15.06 -3.06
N ILE A 11 -17.87 15.88 -2.06
CA ILE A 11 -18.76 16.12 -0.91
C ILE A 11 -20.03 16.85 -1.34
N GLU A 12 -19.93 17.84 -2.21
CA GLU A 12 -21.10 18.53 -2.80
C GLU A 12 -22.01 17.55 -3.54
N GLU A 13 -21.45 16.69 -4.41
CA GLU A 13 -22.25 15.69 -5.12
C GLU A 13 -22.89 14.70 -4.14
N LEU A 14 -22.11 14.13 -3.20
CA LEU A 14 -22.62 13.16 -2.24
C LEU A 14 -23.73 13.76 -1.35
N THR A 15 -23.54 14.99 -0.87
CA THR A 15 -24.54 15.67 -0.03
C THR A 15 -25.76 16.14 -0.83
N SER A 16 -25.66 16.30 -2.15
CA SER A 16 -26.83 16.55 -3.00
C SER A 16 -27.78 15.36 -3.08
N TYR A 17 -27.23 14.13 -3.00
CA TYR A 17 -28.03 12.89 -2.92
C TYR A 17 -28.58 12.63 -1.52
N PHE A 18 -27.84 13.03 -0.48
CA PHE A 18 -28.21 12.80 0.93
C PHE A 18 -28.18 14.10 1.75
N PRO A 19 -29.04 15.09 1.45
CA PRO A 19 -28.99 16.39 2.11
C PRO A 19 -29.27 16.32 3.61
N HIS A 20 -30.07 15.35 4.06
CA HIS A 20 -30.36 15.10 5.48
C HIS A 20 -29.19 14.54 6.26
N GLU A 21 -28.19 13.96 5.58
CA GLU A 21 -26.98 13.38 6.19
C GLU A 21 -25.75 14.28 6.05
N LYS A 22 -25.91 15.53 5.58
CA LYS A 22 -24.78 16.44 5.29
C LYS A 22 -23.79 16.56 6.44
N ASP A 23 -24.27 16.80 7.66
CA ASP A 23 -23.42 16.92 8.84
C ASP A 23 -22.75 15.57 9.20
N GLY A 24 -23.46 14.46 8.97
CA GLY A 24 -22.96 13.11 9.20
C GLY A 24 -21.82 12.74 8.26
N ILE A 25 -22.00 13.03 6.96
CA ILE A 25 -20.99 12.86 5.91
C ILE A 25 -19.73 13.65 6.25
N LEU A 26 -19.87 14.95 6.56
CA LEU A 26 -18.74 15.82 6.89
C LEU A 26 -17.97 15.33 8.11
N LYS A 27 -18.67 14.84 9.15
CA LYS A 27 -18.02 14.28 10.35
C LYS A 27 -17.29 12.98 10.05
N PHE A 28 -17.90 12.06 9.31
CA PHE A 28 -17.27 10.79 8.94
C PHE A 28 -15.98 10.99 8.14
N TYR A 29 -16.04 11.75 7.04
CA TYR A 29 -14.84 12.05 6.24
C TYR A 29 -13.85 12.93 7.00
N GLY A 30 -14.30 13.76 7.95
CA GLY A 30 -13.44 14.46 8.89
C GLY A 30 -12.58 13.51 9.74
N GLU A 31 -13.16 12.40 10.23
CA GLU A 31 -12.39 11.36 10.91
C GLU A 31 -11.39 10.67 9.97
N CYS A 32 -11.79 10.38 8.72
CA CYS A 32 -10.86 9.85 7.72
C CYS A 32 -9.65 10.77 7.51
N TRP A 33 -9.88 12.07 7.35
CA TRP A 33 -8.81 13.06 7.16
C TRP A 33 -7.89 13.19 8.37
N LYS A 34 -8.42 13.11 9.60
CA LYS A 34 -7.59 13.10 10.82
C LYS A 34 -6.62 11.93 10.81
N ILE A 35 -7.10 10.74 10.47
CA ILE A 35 -6.29 9.52 10.41
C ILE A 35 -5.27 9.61 9.28
N PHE A 36 -5.70 10.01 8.08
CA PHE A 36 -4.82 10.17 6.92
C PHE A 36 -3.68 11.17 7.17
N ASN A 37 -3.98 12.32 7.78
CA ASN A 37 -2.98 13.32 8.12
C ASN A 37 -2.00 12.81 9.18
N ALA A 38 -2.48 12.06 10.18
CA ALA A 38 -1.62 11.42 11.17
C ALA A 38 -0.68 10.40 10.50
N LEU A 39 -1.19 9.53 9.63
CA LEU A 39 -0.39 8.56 8.87
C LEU A 39 0.70 9.23 8.02
N ASN A 40 0.32 10.23 7.22
CA ASN A 40 1.26 10.94 6.33
C ASN A 40 2.31 11.75 7.07
N SER A 41 2.08 12.05 8.36
CA SER A 41 3.08 12.73 9.17
C SER A 41 4.21 11.78 9.61
N LEU A 42 3.98 10.47 9.69
CA LEU A 42 4.94 9.53 10.24
C LEU A 42 5.90 8.99 9.18
N GLU A 43 7.12 8.66 9.59
CA GLU A 43 8.07 7.99 8.69
C GLU A 43 7.62 6.54 8.40
N LEU A 44 7.92 6.05 7.22
CA LEU A 44 7.59 4.67 6.84
C LEU A 44 8.71 3.73 7.31
N LYS A 45 8.63 3.28 8.56
CA LYS A 45 9.55 2.31 9.17
C LYS A 45 8.80 1.19 9.86
N SER A 46 9.52 0.10 10.17
CA SER A 46 8.92 -1.05 10.84
C SER A 46 8.39 -0.65 12.23
N LEU A 47 7.11 -0.96 12.47
CA LEU A 47 6.48 -0.84 13.78
C LEU A 47 7.01 -1.89 14.78
N GLU A 48 7.83 -2.83 14.33
CA GLU A 48 8.50 -3.82 15.17
C GLU A 48 9.84 -3.29 15.71
N GLU A 49 10.18 -2.03 15.47
CA GLU A 49 11.41 -1.40 15.97
C GLU A 49 11.10 -0.44 17.13
N PRO A 50 11.40 -0.82 18.37
CA PRO A 50 11.02 -0.03 19.54
C PRO A 50 11.62 1.37 19.56
N LEU A 51 12.90 1.56 19.18
CA LEU A 51 13.56 2.87 19.24
C LEU A 51 12.88 3.87 18.30
N TYR A 52 12.49 3.43 17.12
CA TYR A 52 11.71 4.17 16.15
C TYR A 52 10.34 4.55 16.72
N LEU A 53 9.59 3.58 17.27
CA LEU A 53 8.28 3.85 17.85
C LEU A 53 8.37 4.87 19.00
N PHE A 54 9.32 4.70 19.92
CA PHE A 54 9.54 5.67 21.00
C PHE A 54 9.95 7.03 20.43
N GLY A 55 10.87 7.07 19.46
CA GLY A 55 11.31 8.30 18.81
C GLY A 55 10.16 9.05 18.14
N GLN A 56 9.29 8.36 17.40
CA GLN A 56 8.10 8.97 16.80
C GLN A 56 7.12 9.44 17.86
N PHE A 57 6.88 8.66 18.91
CA PHE A 57 5.99 9.08 19.99
C PHE A 57 6.47 10.37 20.67
N PHE A 58 7.77 10.52 20.91
CA PHE A 58 8.32 11.76 21.48
C PHE A 58 8.25 12.94 20.51
N GLN A 59 8.41 12.71 19.19
CA GLN A 59 8.36 13.77 18.19
C GLN A 59 6.93 14.18 17.82
N LYS A 60 6.00 13.22 17.79
CA LYS A 60 4.63 13.33 17.26
C LYS A 60 3.62 12.57 18.13
N PRO A 61 3.49 12.93 19.43
CA PRO A 61 2.66 12.18 20.37
C PRO A 61 1.18 12.19 19.99
N LEU A 62 0.67 13.30 19.47
CA LEU A 62 -0.75 13.43 19.11
C LEU A 62 -1.12 12.51 17.94
N GLU A 63 -0.26 12.42 16.93
CA GLU A 63 -0.46 11.57 15.76
C GLU A 63 -0.36 10.10 16.15
N CYS A 64 0.63 9.72 16.97
CA CYS A 64 0.74 8.36 17.50
C CYS A 64 -0.49 7.97 18.33
N LEU A 65 -0.96 8.85 19.23
CA LEU A 65 -2.15 8.61 20.05
C LEU A 65 -3.42 8.53 19.19
N THR A 66 -3.52 9.36 18.16
CA THR A 66 -4.65 9.32 17.20
C THR A 66 -4.70 7.96 16.49
N LEU A 67 -3.57 7.49 15.97
CA LEU A 67 -3.52 6.18 15.31
C LEU A 67 -3.78 5.04 16.29
N ALA A 68 -3.24 5.10 17.51
CA ALA A 68 -3.50 4.10 18.55
C ALA A 68 -5.00 4.02 18.90
N TYR A 69 -5.69 5.17 18.97
CA TYR A 69 -7.14 5.22 19.20
C TYR A 69 -7.93 4.55 18.07
N TYR A 70 -7.51 4.73 16.81
CA TYR A 70 -8.19 4.16 15.65
C TYR A 70 -7.76 2.74 15.27
N LEU A 71 -6.63 2.27 15.79
CA LEU A 71 -6.08 0.94 15.53
C LEU A 71 -7.08 -0.21 15.76
N PRO A 72 -7.91 -0.21 16.83
CA PRO A 72 -8.90 -1.27 17.07
C PRO A 72 -10.27 -1.04 16.41
N GLN A 73 -10.44 -0.01 15.55
CA GLN A 73 -11.74 0.40 15.03
C GLN A 73 -11.90 0.11 13.52
N ASN A 74 -13.15 -0.08 13.09
CA ASN A 74 -13.53 -0.33 11.69
C ASN A 74 -14.35 0.84 11.11
N ALA A 75 -14.28 1.01 9.79
CA ALA A 75 -14.90 2.11 9.08
C ALA A 75 -16.41 2.18 9.30
N GLY A 76 -17.10 1.05 9.21
CA GLY A 76 -18.55 0.97 9.38
C GLY A 76 -19.01 1.31 10.80
N ALA A 77 -18.20 1.00 11.82
CA ALA A 77 -18.50 1.37 13.20
C ALA A 77 -18.36 2.88 13.42
N ILE A 78 -17.39 3.54 12.77
CA ILE A 78 -17.25 5.00 12.81
C ILE A 78 -18.36 5.68 12.00
N ALA A 79 -18.65 5.20 10.79
CA ALA A 79 -19.69 5.75 9.92
C ALA A 79 -21.05 5.79 10.64
N ARG A 80 -21.45 4.70 11.30
CA ARG A 80 -22.73 4.60 12.03
C ARG A 80 -22.84 5.50 13.27
N LYS A 81 -21.75 6.11 13.74
CA LYS A 81 -21.80 7.16 14.79
C LYS A 81 -22.39 8.47 14.24
N TYR A 82 -22.25 8.70 12.94
CA TYR A 82 -22.57 9.99 12.30
C TYR A 82 -23.67 9.89 11.25
N ILE A 83 -23.82 8.71 10.62
CA ILE A 83 -24.73 8.46 9.49
C ILE A 83 -25.76 7.40 9.89
N GLN A 84 -27.04 7.66 9.60
CA GLN A 84 -28.15 6.74 9.88
C GLN A 84 -28.83 6.20 8.61
N ASP A 85 -28.75 6.92 7.49
CA ASP A 85 -29.35 6.54 6.22
C ASP A 85 -28.78 5.20 5.72
N PRO A 86 -29.63 4.17 5.52
CA PRO A 86 -29.17 2.84 5.16
C PRO A 86 -28.54 2.80 3.77
N GLN A 87 -28.99 3.61 2.81
CA GLN A 87 -28.42 3.62 1.46
C GLN A 87 -27.04 4.28 1.46
N LEU A 88 -26.85 5.36 2.24
CA LEU A 88 -25.54 5.98 2.40
C LEU A 88 -24.56 5.04 3.12
N LEU A 89 -25.01 4.29 4.11
CA LEU A 89 -24.18 3.26 4.76
C LEU A 89 -23.80 2.14 3.79
N SER A 90 -24.72 1.69 2.93
CA SER A 90 -24.40 0.71 1.89
C SER A 90 -23.47 1.27 0.81
N PHE A 91 -23.54 2.56 0.50
CA PHE A 91 -22.53 3.22 -0.33
C PHE A 91 -21.14 3.17 0.32
N ILE A 92 -21.04 3.40 1.63
CA ILE A 92 -19.77 3.24 2.37
C ILE A 92 -19.31 1.78 2.38
N ASP A 93 -20.24 0.82 2.47
CA ASP A 93 -19.91 -0.61 2.34
C ASP A 93 -19.31 -0.92 0.97
N ALA A 94 -19.86 -0.37 -0.12
CA ALA A 94 -19.29 -0.54 -1.46
C ALA A 94 -17.92 0.13 -1.61
N GLU A 95 -17.73 1.34 -1.08
CA GLU A 95 -16.44 2.02 -1.04
C GLU A 95 -15.38 1.19 -0.29
N CYS A 96 -15.74 0.58 0.84
CA CYS A 96 -14.87 -0.31 1.59
C CYS A 96 -14.60 -1.62 0.82
N PHE A 97 -15.62 -2.18 0.17
CA PHE A 97 -15.48 -3.40 -0.61
C PHE A 97 -14.53 -3.23 -1.79
N ILE A 98 -14.56 -2.07 -2.47
CA ILE A 98 -13.64 -1.74 -3.56
C ILE A 98 -12.18 -1.77 -3.10
N VAL A 99 -11.90 -1.43 -1.84
CA VAL A 99 -10.53 -1.27 -1.34
C VAL A 99 -10.01 -2.47 -0.56
N SER A 100 -10.88 -3.21 0.11
CA SER A 100 -10.49 -4.31 1.02
C SER A 100 -11.26 -5.61 0.84
N THR A 101 -12.09 -5.72 -0.20
CA THR A 101 -12.88 -6.93 -0.53
C THR A 101 -13.89 -7.34 0.54
N VAL A 102 -14.18 -6.45 1.49
CA VAL A 102 -15.18 -6.63 2.55
C VAL A 102 -15.95 -5.35 2.81
N ASN A 103 -17.16 -5.47 3.37
CA ASN A 103 -17.96 -4.32 3.79
C ASN A 103 -17.28 -3.43 4.86
N ALA A 104 -17.91 -2.30 5.19
CA ALA A 104 -17.31 -1.29 6.05
C ALA A 104 -17.12 -1.77 7.50
N LEU A 105 -17.99 -2.64 8.02
CA LEU A 105 -17.86 -3.17 9.38
C LEU A 105 -16.62 -4.05 9.56
N GLN A 106 -16.17 -4.70 8.48
CA GLN A 106 -14.98 -5.54 8.46
C GLN A 106 -13.71 -4.82 7.98
N THR A 107 -13.84 -3.59 7.51
CA THR A 107 -12.71 -2.80 7.01
C THR A 107 -12.08 -1.97 8.12
N PRO A 108 -10.79 -2.16 8.46
CA PRO A 108 -10.12 -1.34 9.45
C PRO A 108 -10.15 0.16 9.08
N MET A 109 -10.46 1.02 10.05
CA MET A 109 -10.65 2.46 9.81
C MET A 109 -9.38 3.11 9.23
N ILE A 110 -8.20 2.66 9.65
CA ILE A 110 -6.91 3.13 9.14
C ILE A 110 -6.77 2.87 7.64
N ASN A 111 -7.12 1.66 7.18
CA ASN A 111 -7.03 1.29 5.76
C ASN A 111 -8.08 2.04 4.93
N ALA A 112 -9.32 2.18 5.43
CA ALA A 112 -10.35 2.96 4.76
C ALA A 112 -9.94 4.43 4.61
N SER A 113 -9.46 5.04 5.69
CA SER A 113 -9.04 6.46 5.70
C SER A 113 -7.90 6.72 4.71
N MET A 114 -6.94 5.81 4.64
CA MET A 114 -5.85 5.89 3.68
C MET A 114 -6.38 6.01 2.25
N VAL A 115 -7.30 5.13 1.82
CA VAL A 115 -7.76 5.13 0.43
C VAL A 115 -8.84 6.18 0.14
N LEU A 116 -9.73 6.44 1.10
CA LEU A 116 -10.79 7.44 0.95
C LEU A 116 -10.25 8.87 0.88
N CYS A 117 -9.13 9.17 1.56
CA CYS A 117 -8.51 10.49 1.51
C CYS A 117 -7.42 10.59 0.42
N ASP A 118 -6.60 9.55 0.20
CA ASP A 118 -5.48 9.61 -0.76
C ASP A 118 -5.95 9.87 -2.19
N ARG A 119 -7.10 9.32 -2.58
CA ARG A 119 -7.71 9.58 -3.90
C ARG A 119 -8.01 11.07 -4.17
N HIS A 120 -8.18 11.88 -3.12
CA HIS A 120 -8.40 13.32 -3.22
C HIS A 120 -7.10 14.11 -3.02
N PHE A 121 -6.18 13.58 -2.19
CA PHE A 121 -4.88 14.20 -1.94
C PHE A 121 -3.90 13.96 -3.10
N GLY A 122 -3.55 12.69 -3.36
CA GLY A 122 -2.62 12.28 -4.42
C GLY A 122 -3.28 12.07 -5.79
N GLY A 123 -4.60 11.84 -5.80
CA GLY A 123 -5.34 11.51 -7.02
C GLY A 123 -5.24 10.02 -7.39
N ILE A 124 -6.14 9.57 -8.26
CA ILE A 124 -6.06 8.23 -8.87
C ILE A 124 -5.24 8.35 -10.14
N ASN A 125 -4.03 7.78 -10.12
CA ASN A 125 -3.07 7.91 -11.22
C ASN A 125 -2.91 6.58 -11.97
N TYR A 126 -2.77 6.66 -13.29
CA TYR A 126 -2.53 5.50 -14.16
C TYR A 126 -1.10 5.53 -14.73
N PRO A 127 -0.29 4.48 -14.56
CA PRO A 127 1.05 4.43 -15.15
C PRO A 127 0.97 4.22 -16.66
N LEU A 128 1.62 5.09 -17.43
CA LEU A 128 1.74 4.93 -18.88
C LEU A 128 2.36 3.58 -19.23
N GLY A 129 1.79 2.88 -20.23
CA GLY A 129 2.16 1.51 -20.58
C GLY A 129 1.59 0.44 -19.63
N GLY A 130 0.78 0.84 -18.66
CA GLY A 130 0.03 -0.03 -17.76
C GLY A 130 0.77 -0.46 -16.49
N VAL A 131 0.01 -1.05 -15.56
CA VAL A 131 0.47 -1.36 -14.19
C VAL A 131 1.66 -2.33 -14.13
N GLY A 132 1.84 -3.17 -15.15
CA GLY A 132 3.00 -4.05 -15.27
C GLY A 132 4.34 -3.30 -15.39
N GLY A 133 4.31 -2.02 -15.79
CA GLY A 133 5.48 -1.15 -15.84
C GLY A 133 6.13 -0.94 -14.47
N ILE A 134 5.33 -0.87 -13.40
CA ILE A 134 5.84 -0.68 -12.02
C ILE A 134 6.77 -1.84 -11.63
N ALA A 135 6.31 -3.09 -11.81
CA ALA A 135 7.10 -4.27 -11.49
C ALA A 135 8.37 -4.38 -12.35
N LYS A 136 8.30 -4.03 -13.65
CA LYS A 136 9.46 -4.01 -14.55
C LYS A 136 10.51 -2.99 -14.09
N SER A 137 10.08 -1.79 -13.71
CA SER A 137 10.95 -0.73 -13.22
C SER A 137 11.63 -1.10 -11.90
N LEU A 138 10.89 -1.69 -10.96
CA LEU A 138 11.46 -2.20 -9.70
C LEU A 138 12.47 -3.34 -9.95
N ALA A 139 12.14 -4.30 -10.82
CA ALA A 139 13.04 -5.38 -11.19
C ALA A 139 14.33 -4.86 -11.84
N LYS A 140 14.21 -3.87 -12.74
CA LYS A 140 15.38 -3.19 -13.32
C LYS A 140 16.23 -2.51 -12.25
N GLY A 141 15.61 -1.78 -11.32
CA GLY A 141 16.31 -1.14 -10.22
C GLY A 141 17.11 -2.12 -9.36
N LEU A 142 16.54 -3.29 -9.04
CA LEU A 142 17.25 -4.36 -8.33
C LEU A 142 18.47 -4.84 -9.11
N VAL A 143 18.32 -5.15 -10.40
CA VAL A 143 19.45 -5.59 -11.25
C VAL A 143 20.54 -4.52 -11.35
N ASP A 144 20.16 -3.25 -11.52
CA ASP A 144 21.09 -2.12 -11.60
C ASP A 144 21.89 -1.93 -10.29
N GLN A 145 21.32 -2.31 -9.14
CA GLN A 145 22.00 -2.33 -7.83
C GLN A 145 22.83 -3.60 -7.58
N GLY A 146 22.86 -4.54 -8.53
CA GLY A 146 23.66 -5.76 -8.48
C GLY A 146 22.91 -6.98 -7.92
N SER A 147 21.59 -6.92 -7.77
CA SER A 147 20.76 -8.09 -7.43
C SER A 147 20.67 -9.05 -8.61
N GLN A 148 20.34 -10.32 -8.31
CA GLN A 148 19.98 -11.30 -9.33
C GLN A 148 18.48 -11.62 -9.24
N ILE A 149 17.82 -11.72 -10.39
CA ILE A 149 16.42 -12.17 -10.49
C ILE A 149 16.39 -13.45 -11.31
N LEU A 150 15.99 -14.55 -10.67
CA LEU A 150 15.85 -15.84 -11.33
C LEU A 150 14.38 -16.10 -11.69
N TYR A 151 14.08 -16.10 -12.97
CA TYR A 151 12.76 -16.53 -13.48
C TYR A 151 12.70 -18.04 -13.63
N LYS A 152 11.47 -18.58 -13.68
CA LYS A 152 11.21 -20.04 -13.79
C LYS A 152 11.91 -20.84 -12.66
N ALA A 153 12.08 -20.21 -11.51
CA ALA A 153 12.73 -20.75 -10.32
C ALA A 153 11.69 -21.00 -9.23
N ASN A 154 10.82 -21.99 -9.45
CA ASN A 154 9.73 -22.28 -8.53
C ASN A 154 10.29 -22.88 -7.22
N VAL A 155 10.22 -22.13 -6.12
CA VAL A 155 10.61 -22.60 -4.79
C VAL A 155 9.59 -23.61 -4.27
N THR A 156 10.04 -24.78 -3.83
CA THR A 156 9.19 -25.86 -3.31
C THR A 156 9.37 -26.10 -1.82
N SER A 157 10.47 -25.65 -1.23
CA SER A 157 10.64 -25.68 0.23
C SER A 157 11.64 -24.64 0.72
N ILE A 158 11.42 -24.14 1.93
CA ILE A 158 12.42 -23.39 2.69
C ILE A 158 13.20 -24.40 3.54
N ILE A 159 14.53 -24.32 3.46
CA ILE A 159 15.46 -25.20 4.18
C ILE A 159 15.66 -24.60 5.57
N THR A 160 15.44 -25.41 6.60
CA THR A 160 15.62 -25.00 8.00
C THR A 160 16.63 -25.90 8.70
N GLU A 161 17.55 -25.31 9.45
CA GLU A 161 18.52 -26.00 10.31
C GLU A 161 18.43 -25.46 11.73
N GLN A 162 18.28 -26.33 12.73
CA GLN A 162 18.18 -25.95 14.14
C GLN A 162 17.14 -24.85 14.43
N GLY A 163 16.00 -24.87 13.71
CA GLY A 163 14.92 -23.87 13.87
C GLY A 163 15.15 -22.54 13.14
N LYS A 164 16.24 -22.40 12.38
CA LYS A 164 16.57 -21.22 11.57
C LYS A 164 16.36 -21.50 10.08
N ALA A 165 15.79 -20.56 9.33
CA ALA A 165 15.75 -20.62 7.87
C ALA A 165 17.13 -20.28 7.28
N VAL A 166 17.68 -21.20 6.48
CA VAL A 166 19.05 -21.10 5.94
C VAL A 166 19.13 -21.16 4.42
N GLY A 167 18.01 -21.43 3.74
CA GLY A 167 17.99 -21.53 2.29
C GLY A 167 16.65 -21.90 1.71
N VAL A 168 16.63 -22.13 0.40
CA VAL A 168 15.45 -22.57 -0.36
C VAL A 168 15.84 -23.64 -1.35
N ARG A 169 14.91 -24.55 -1.65
CA ARG A 169 15.03 -25.57 -2.68
C ARG A 169 14.01 -25.29 -3.79
N LEU A 170 14.48 -25.37 -5.03
CA LEU A 170 13.65 -25.23 -6.23
C LEU A 170 13.05 -26.58 -6.67
N SER A 171 12.03 -26.52 -7.52
CA SER A 171 11.38 -27.70 -8.09
C SER A 171 12.30 -28.57 -8.97
N ASP A 172 13.39 -28.00 -9.48
CA ASP A 172 14.42 -28.72 -10.25
C ASP A 172 15.54 -29.31 -9.36
N GLY A 173 15.39 -29.22 -8.04
CA GLY A 173 16.33 -29.75 -7.06
C GLY A 173 17.49 -28.83 -6.70
N ARG A 174 17.67 -27.69 -7.39
CA ARG A 174 18.70 -26.71 -7.00
C ARG A 174 18.41 -26.10 -5.63
N GLU A 175 19.47 -25.81 -4.89
CA GLU A 175 19.41 -25.21 -3.56
C GLU A 175 20.17 -23.89 -3.53
N PHE A 176 19.61 -22.92 -2.82
CA PHE A 176 20.21 -21.60 -2.60
C PHE A 176 20.23 -21.32 -1.10
N PHE A 177 21.40 -21.05 -0.55
CA PHE A 177 21.60 -20.77 0.87
C PHE A 177 21.76 -19.27 1.10
N ALA A 178 21.17 -18.77 2.18
CA ALA A 178 21.21 -17.36 2.56
C ALA A 178 21.03 -17.19 4.07
N LYS A 179 21.50 -16.05 4.59
CA LYS A 179 21.36 -15.71 6.01
C LYS A 179 19.94 -15.25 6.35
N THR A 180 19.26 -14.70 5.34
CA THR A 180 17.91 -14.15 5.46
C THR A 180 17.06 -14.60 4.28
N ILE A 181 15.88 -15.13 4.59
CA ILE A 181 14.86 -15.57 3.64
C ILE A 181 13.65 -14.65 3.81
N ILE A 182 13.23 -14.00 2.72
CA ILE A 182 12.02 -13.17 2.69
C ILE A 182 11.01 -13.86 1.79
N SER A 183 9.87 -14.28 2.34
CA SER A 183 8.78 -14.88 1.58
C SER A 183 7.74 -13.83 1.22
N ASN A 184 7.55 -13.59 -0.09
CA ASN A 184 6.42 -12.85 -0.63
C ASN A 184 5.28 -13.78 -1.08
N ALA A 185 5.41 -15.09 -0.83
CA ALA A 185 4.26 -15.99 -0.89
C ALA A 185 3.33 -15.69 0.29
N THR A 186 2.04 -16.02 0.17
CA THR A 186 1.10 -15.80 1.28
C THR A 186 1.57 -16.55 2.52
N ARG A 187 1.19 -16.10 3.72
CA ARG A 187 1.46 -16.87 4.94
C ARG A 187 0.86 -18.27 4.89
N TRP A 188 -0.29 -18.47 4.24
CA TRP A 188 -0.84 -19.81 3.99
C TRP A 188 0.06 -20.68 3.11
N ASP A 189 0.64 -20.12 2.04
CA ASP A 189 1.55 -20.86 1.16
C ASP A 189 2.91 -21.09 1.85
N THR A 190 3.41 -20.10 2.58
CA THR A 190 4.69 -20.19 3.31
C THR A 190 4.64 -21.27 4.37
N PHE A 191 3.65 -21.22 5.27
CA PHE A 191 3.56 -22.15 6.40
C PHE A 191 2.75 -23.41 6.12
N GLY A 192 1.99 -23.46 5.02
CA GLY A 192 1.23 -24.63 4.60
C GLY A 192 1.89 -25.47 3.50
N LYS A 193 2.83 -24.91 2.74
CA LYS A 193 3.50 -25.60 1.61
C LYS A 193 5.01 -25.53 1.64
N LEU A 194 5.59 -24.35 1.90
CA LEU A 194 7.04 -24.15 1.77
C LEU A 194 7.82 -24.58 3.03
N ILE A 195 7.25 -24.38 4.21
CA ILE A 195 7.79 -24.88 5.48
C ILE A 195 7.15 -26.24 5.76
N LYS A 196 7.98 -27.26 5.87
CA LYS A 196 7.55 -28.62 6.25
C LYS A 196 7.74 -28.79 7.75
N GLN A 197 6.79 -28.29 8.53
CA GLN A 197 6.73 -28.51 9.98
C GLN A 197 5.42 -29.25 10.31
N GLU A 198 5.49 -30.19 11.25
CA GLU A 198 4.31 -30.93 11.70
C GLU A 198 3.32 -30.04 12.44
N THR A 199 3.84 -29.07 13.20
CA THR A 199 3.05 -28.13 14.00
C THR A 199 3.22 -26.72 13.47
N LEU A 200 2.10 -26.06 13.21
CA LEU A 200 2.06 -24.67 12.79
C LEU A 200 2.49 -23.74 13.95
N PRO A 201 3.34 -22.72 13.72
CA PRO A 201 3.65 -21.76 14.78
C PRO A 201 2.42 -21.06 15.34
N LYS A 202 2.46 -20.71 16.63
CA LYS A 202 1.28 -20.19 17.34
C LYS A 202 0.73 -18.89 16.75
N GLU A 203 1.61 -18.02 16.27
CA GLU A 203 1.24 -16.79 15.59
C GLU A 203 0.45 -17.05 14.30
N GLU A 204 0.83 -18.08 13.53
CA GLU A 204 0.13 -18.47 12.32
C GLU A 204 -1.19 -19.15 12.63
N GLU A 205 -1.27 -19.97 13.70
CA GLU A 205 -2.56 -20.49 14.17
C GLU A 205 -3.52 -19.34 14.53
N ASN A 206 -3.01 -18.30 15.21
CA ASN A 206 -3.83 -17.16 15.63
C ASN A 206 -4.27 -16.34 14.41
N PHE A 207 -3.35 -16.05 13.48
CA PHE A 207 -3.67 -15.42 12.20
C PHE A 207 -4.74 -16.21 11.46
N GLN A 208 -4.56 -17.52 11.32
CA GLN A 208 -5.49 -18.42 10.65
C GLN A 208 -6.77 -18.67 11.44
N LYS A 209 -6.93 -18.19 12.69
CA LYS A 209 -8.21 -18.16 13.44
C LYS A 209 -8.98 -16.86 13.24
N VAL A 210 -8.27 -15.75 13.03
CA VAL A 210 -8.89 -14.44 12.80
C VAL A 210 -9.22 -14.24 11.33
N TYR A 211 -8.33 -14.67 10.44
CA TYR A 211 -8.43 -14.47 8.99
C TYR A 211 -8.62 -15.78 8.25
N VAL A 212 -9.41 -15.72 7.19
CA VAL A 212 -9.56 -16.74 6.15
C VAL A 212 -9.00 -16.21 4.84
N LYS A 213 -8.79 -17.12 3.89
CA LYS A 213 -8.47 -16.77 2.53
C LYS A 213 -9.67 -16.05 1.90
N ALA A 214 -9.45 -14.83 1.39
CA ALA A 214 -10.47 -14.13 0.63
C ALA A 214 -10.85 -14.94 -0.63
N PRO A 215 -12.09 -14.81 -1.14
CA PRO A 215 -12.43 -15.31 -2.45
C PRO A 215 -11.44 -14.83 -3.53
N SER A 216 -11.51 -15.48 -4.69
CA SER A 216 -10.78 -15.03 -5.86
C SER A 216 -11.71 -14.17 -6.73
N PHE A 217 -11.31 -13.96 -7.98
CA PHE A 217 -12.08 -13.25 -8.97
C PHE A 217 -12.21 -14.06 -10.24
N LEU A 218 -13.27 -13.79 -11.00
CA LEU A 218 -13.30 -14.01 -12.43
C LEU A 218 -12.89 -12.71 -13.12
N SER A 219 -12.00 -12.79 -14.11
CA SER A 219 -11.56 -11.66 -14.92
C SER A 219 -11.92 -11.89 -16.39
N ILE A 220 -12.31 -10.82 -17.09
CA ILE A 220 -12.58 -10.81 -18.52
C ILE A 220 -11.75 -9.69 -19.12
N HIS A 221 -10.89 -10.04 -20.07
CA HIS A 221 -10.11 -9.12 -20.87
C HIS A 221 -10.76 -9.06 -22.24
N MET A 222 -11.20 -7.87 -22.67
CA MET A 222 -11.86 -7.70 -23.97
C MET A 222 -11.19 -6.61 -24.78
N GLY A 223 -11.12 -6.82 -26.09
CA GLY A 223 -10.88 -5.77 -27.08
C GLY A 223 -12.18 -5.43 -27.78
N VAL A 224 -12.52 -4.15 -27.87
CA VAL A 224 -13.78 -3.69 -28.49
C VAL A 224 -13.53 -2.54 -29.47
N LYS A 225 -14.45 -2.37 -30.43
CA LYS A 225 -14.53 -1.16 -31.28
C LYS A 225 -14.75 0.09 -30.42
N ALA A 226 -14.01 1.16 -30.70
CA ALA A 226 -14.11 2.40 -29.92
C ALA A 226 -15.50 3.05 -29.97
N GLU A 227 -16.23 2.88 -31.08
CA GLU A 227 -17.55 3.48 -31.32
C GLU A 227 -18.64 3.04 -30.34
N VAL A 228 -18.41 1.96 -29.59
CA VAL A 228 -19.38 1.46 -28.59
C VAL A 228 -19.34 2.22 -27.27
N LEU A 229 -18.25 2.94 -27.01
CA LEU A 229 -18.10 3.72 -25.78
C LEU A 229 -18.52 5.18 -26.02
N PRO A 230 -19.40 5.75 -25.19
CA PRO A 230 -19.67 7.19 -25.17
C PRO A 230 -18.38 8.02 -24.98
N LEU A 231 -18.33 9.22 -25.57
CA LEU A 231 -17.14 10.10 -25.54
C LEU A 231 -16.74 10.55 -24.12
N ASP A 232 -17.68 10.59 -23.19
CA ASP A 232 -17.52 11.00 -21.79
C ASP A 232 -17.42 9.82 -20.82
N THR A 233 -17.14 8.62 -21.34
CA THR A 233 -16.97 7.40 -20.52
C THR A 233 -15.83 7.58 -19.53
N ASP A 234 -16.10 7.31 -18.26
CA ASP A 234 -15.10 7.29 -17.21
C ASP A 234 -14.19 6.03 -17.34
N CYS A 235 -12.93 6.12 -16.95
CA CYS A 235 -12.01 4.97 -17.04
C CYS A 235 -12.42 3.81 -16.13
N HIS A 236 -13.03 4.09 -14.98
CA HIS A 236 -13.34 3.09 -13.96
C HIS A 236 -14.82 3.14 -13.59
N HIS A 237 -15.44 1.97 -13.55
CA HIS A 237 -16.82 1.80 -13.11
C HIS A 237 -16.91 0.71 -12.06
N PHE A 238 -17.75 0.94 -11.06
CA PHE A 238 -18.24 -0.06 -10.13
C PHE A 238 -19.75 -0.18 -10.32
N VAL A 239 -20.21 -1.38 -10.67
CA VAL A 239 -21.63 -1.63 -10.98
C VAL A 239 -22.18 -2.62 -9.99
N LEU A 240 -23.14 -2.17 -9.21
CA LEU A 240 -24.02 -2.99 -8.38
C LEU A 240 -25.45 -2.64 -8.77
N GLU A 241 -26.23 -3.63 -9.23
CA GLU A 241 -27.49 -3.33 -9.92
C GLU A 241 -28.71 -3.25 -9.01
N ASN A 242 -29.07 -4.36 -8.35
CA ASN A 242 -30.43 -4.51 -7.80
C ASN A 242 -30.46 -4.55 -6.27
N ASN A 243 -29.46 -5.13 -5.61
CA ASN A 243 -29.46 -5.30 -4.16
C ASN A 243 -28.06 -5.15 -3.55
N TRP A 244 -27.98 -4.40 -2.46
CA TRP A 244 -26.75 -4.24 -1.68
C TRP A 244 -26.26 -5.55 -1.05
N THR A 245 -27.15 -6.52 -0.82
CA THR A 245 -26.73 -7.85 -0.34
C THR A 245 -25.87 -8.61 -1.34
N ASP A 246 -25.94 -8.25 -2.63
CA ASP A 246 -25.18 -8.93 -3.68
C ASP A 246 -23.75 -8.39 -3.78
N LEU A 247 -23.37 -7.41 -2.95
CA LEU A 247 -22.06 -6.75 -2.99
C LEU A 247 -20.90 -7.75 -2.93
N GLU A 248 -20.97 -8.68 -1.98
CA GLU A 248 -19.92 -9.66 -1.67
C GLU A 248 -20.20 -11.03 -2.34
N GLU A 249 -21.39 -11.23 -2.91
CA GLU A 249 -21.79 -12.48 -3.56
C GLU A 249 -21.05 -12.69 -4.89
N PRO A 250 -20.73 -13.94 -5.28
CA PRO A 250 -20.10 -14.23 -6.56
C PRO A 250 -20.89 -13.64 -7.73
N TYR A 251 -20.19 -12.96 -8.64
CA TYR A 251 -20.75 -12.27 -9.80
C TYR A 251 -21.70 -11.11 -9.47
N GLY A 252 -21.93 -10.76 -8.19
CA GLY A 252 -22.93 -9.74 -7.82
C GLY A 252 -22.53 -8.31 -8.21
N SER A 253 -21.34 -7.89 -7.80
CA SER A 253 -20.73 -6.60 -8.16
C SER A 253 -19.76 -6.74 -9.34
N ILE A 254 -19.74 -5.77 -10.25
CA ILE A 254 -18.85 -5.75 -11.43
C ILE A 254 -17.91 -4.56 -11.34
N PHE A 255 -16.61 -4.84 -11.42
CA PHE A 255 -15.58 -3.85 -11.61
C PHE A 255 -15.21 -3.80 -13.08
N LEU A 256 -15.13 -2.60 -13.64
CA LEU A 256 -14.74 -2.38 -15.03
C LEU A 256 -13.67 -1.28 -15.09
N SER A 257 -12.61 -1.57 -15.85
CA SER A 257 -11.53 -0.64 -16.14
C SER A 257 -11.29 -0.57 -17.64
N ILE A 258 -11.21 0.65 -18.18
CA ILE A 258 -11.01 0.95 -19.60
C ILE A 258 -9.76 1.83 -19.75
N PRO A 259 -8.56 1.28 -19.50
CA PRO A 259 -7.35 2.08 -19.38
C PRO A 259 -6.97 2.83 -20.67
N THR A 260 -7.46 2.37 -21.83
CA THR A 260 -7.27 3.05 -23.12
C THR A 260 -7.95 4.41 -23.24
N ILE A 261 -8.83 4.76 -22.30
CA ILE A 261 -9.37 6.12 -22.16
C ILE A 261 -8.26 7.08 -21.66
N LEU A 262 -7.35 6.59 -20.83
CA LEU A 262 -6.23 7.36 -20.29
C LEU A 262 -4.94 7.20 -21.12
N ASP A 263 -4.72 6.02 -21.70
CA ASP A 263 -3.54 5.69 -22.48
C ASP A 263 -3.91 4.87 -23.73
N SER A 264 -4.11 5.57 -24.85
CA SER A 264 -4.49 4.96 -26.13
C SER A 264 -3.42 4.02 -26.69
N SER A 265 -2.16 4.08 -26.22
CA SER A 265 -1.08 3.22 -26.72
C SER A 265 -1.24 1.75 -26.34
N LEU A 266 -2.14 1.44 -25.41
CA LEU A 266 -2.42 0.09 -24.94
C LEU A 266 -3.25 -0.74 -25.93
N ALA A 267 -3.84 -0.11 -26.95
CA ALA A 267 -4.65 -0.78 -27.96
C ALA A 267 -4.34 -0.27 -29.38
N PRO A 268 -4.67 -1.05 -30.41
CA PRO A 268 -4.68 -0.55 -31.79
C PRO A 268 -5.64 0.64 -31.96
N GLU A 269 -5.39 1.45 -32.99
CA GLU A 269 -6.26 2.58 -33.33
C GLU A 269 -7.72 2.14 -33.55
N GLY A 270 -8.66 2.96 -33.07
CA GLY A 270 -10.10 2.66 -33.15
C GLY A 270 -10.58 1.55 -32.23
N ARG A 271 -9.75 1.11 -31.25
CA ARG A 271 -10.09 0.07 -30.29
C ARG A 271 -9.90 0.54 -28.84
N HIS A 272 -10.65 -0.08 -27.95
CA HIS A 272 -10.46 0.01 -26.51
C HIS A 272 -10.26 -1.38 -25.90
N ILE A 273 -9.54 -1.44 -24.78
CA ILE A 273 -9.48 -2.64 -23.95
C ILE A 273 -10.32 -2.44 -22.70
N LEU A 274 -11.09 -3.46 -22.35
CA LEU A 274 -11.87 -3.53 -21.13
C LEU A 274 -11.29 -4.65 -20.26
N HIS A 275 -10.93 -4.32 -19.03
CA HIS A 275 -10.63 -5.30 -17.99
C HIS A 275 -11.78 -5.29 -16.98
N ILE A 276 -12.54 -6.38 -16.98
CA ILE A 276 -13.69 -6.58 -16.12
C ILE A 276 -13.33 -7.64 -15.09
N PHE A 277 -13.72 -7.45 -13.84
CA PHE A 277 -13.60 -8.51 -12.85
C PHE A 277 -14.74 -8.47 -11.83
N THR A 278 -15.01 -9.62 -11.23
CA THR A 278 -16.06 -9.82 -10.24
C THR A 278 -15.68 -10.98 -9.32
N THR A 279 -16.21 -10.97 -8.10
CA THR A 279 -15.95 -12.00 -7.09
C THR A 279 -16.30 -13.40 -7.61
N SER A 280 -15.43 -14.37 -7.29
CA SER A 280 -15.65 -15.77 -7.65
C SER A 280 -14.88 -16.70 -6.71
N SER A 281 -15.46 -17.84 -6.36
CA SER A 281 -14.83 -18.81 -5.48
C SER A 281 -14.16 -19.94 -6.27
N MET A 282 -13.06 -20.51 -5.77
CA MET A 282 -12.47 -21.74 -6.33
C MET A 282 -13.47 -22.91 -6.36
N ASP A 283 -14.42 -22.94 -5.42
CA ASP A 283 -15.43 -23.99 -5.33
C ASP A 283 -16.32 -24.06 -6.57
N ASP A 284 -16.53 -22.94 -7.26
CA ASP A 284 -17.27 -22.89 -8.51
C ASP A 284 -16.55 -23.58 -9.68
N TRP A 285 -15.23 -23.76 -9.59
CA TRP A 285 -14.39 -24.18 -10.72
C TRP A 285 -13.66 -25.50 -10.48
N LYS A 286 -13.62 -25.99 -9.24
CA LYS A 286 -13.02 -27.30 -8.90
C LYS A 286 -13.86 -28.45 -9.45
N GLY A 287 -13.21 -29.56 -9.78
CA GLY A 287 -13.89 -30.77 -10.28
C GLY A 287 -14.41 -30.72 -11.72
N LEU A 288 -14.49 -29.54 -12.36
CA LEU A 288 -14.93 -29.42 -13.76
C LEU A 288 -13.95 -30.07 -14.74
N SER A 289 -14.50 -30.79 -15.73
CA SER A 289 -13.74 -31.23 -16.90
C SER A 289 -13.24 -30.02 -17.70
N ARG A 290 -12.30 -30.24 -18.62
CA ARG A 290 -11.78 -29.14 -19.46
C ARG A 290 -12.89 -28.51 -20.31
N ILE A 291 -13.81 -29.32 -20.83
CA ILE A 291 -14.93 -28.88 -21.68
C ILE A 291 -15.92 -28.08 -20.84
N ASP A 292 -16.35 -28.60 -19.69
CA ASP A 292 -17.30 -27.91 -18.80
C ASP A 292 -16.72 -26.61 -18.25
N TYR A 293 -15.41 -26.59 -17.97
CA TYR A 293 -14.71 -25.40 -17.53
C TYR A 293 -14.74 -24.28 -18.57
N GLU A 294 -14.45 -24.58 -19.83
CA GLU A 294 -14.50 -23.56 -20.90
C GLU A 294 -15.95 -23.16 -21.23
N ALA A 295 -16.90 -24.10 -21.22
CA ALA A 295 -18.32 -23.78 -21.38
C ALA A 295 -18.83 -22.85 -20.26
N LYS A 296 -18.51 -23.14 -19.00
CA LYS A 296 -18.89 -22.31 -17.85
C LYS A 296 -18.26 -20.91 -17.94
N LYS A 297 -17.00 -20.79 -18.36
CA LYS A 297 -16.35 -19.49 -18.60
C LYS A 297 -17.15 -18.64 -19.57
N GLN A 298 -17.58 -19.23 -20.69
CA GLN A 298 -18.35 -18.53 -21.71
C GLN A 298 -19.71 -18.07 -21.17
N VAL A 299 -20.45 -18.96 -20.48
CA VAL A 299 -21.76 -18.63 -19.88
C VAL A 299 -21.65 -17.45 -18.92
N VAL A 300 -20.70 -17.49 -17.98
CA VAL A 300 -20.54 -16.42 -16.98
C VAL A 300 -20.09 -15.12 -17.63
N ALA A 301 -19.17 -15.18 -18.61
CA ALA A 301 -18.74 -13.99 -19.33
C ALA A 301 -19.89 -13.36 -20.12
N ASP A 302 -20.71 -14.17 -20.81
CA ASP A 302 -21.87 -13.70 -21.55
C ASP A 302 -22.91 -13.02 -20.66
N GLU A 303 -23.12 -13.51 -19.44
CA GLU A 303 -24.01 -12.88 -18.46
C GLU A 303 -23.49 -11.50 -18.04
N ILE A 304 -22.22 -11.40 -17.66
CA ILE A 304 -21.58 -10.15 -17.24
C ILE A 304 -21.58 -9.12 -18.38
N ILE A 305 -21.25 -9.55 -19.61
CA ILE A 305 -21.28 -8.70 -20.80
C ILE A 305 -22.69 -8.19 -21.06
N SER A 306 -23.71 -9.03 -20.92
CA SER A 306 -25.11 -8.62 -21.12
C SER A 306 -25.55 -7.58 -20.10
N ARG A 307 -25.08 -7.68 -18.85
CA ARG A 307 -25.34 -6.68 -17.80
C ARG A 307 -24.67 -5.35 -18.12
N LEU A 308 -23.40 -5.36 -18.52
CA LEU A 308 -22.67 -4.15 -18.94
C LEU A 308 -23.27 -3.52 -20.20
N GLU A 309 -23.68 -4.33 -21.17
CA GLU A 309 -24.36 -3.85 -22.39
C GLU A 309 -25.66 -3.13 -22.06
N LYS A 310 -26.48 -3.73 -21.19
CA LYS A 310 -27.77 -3.15 -20.77
C LYS A 310 -27.62 -1.86 -19.96
N LYS A 311 -26.58 -1.77 -19.12
CA LYS A 311 -26.43 -0.67 -18.15
C LYS A 311 -25.55 0.46 -18.62
N LEU A 312 -24.48 0.18 -19.36
CA LEU A 312 -23.45 1.15 -19.70
C LEU A 312 -23.26 1.32 -21.21
N PHE A 313 -23.16 0.21 -21.97
CA PHE A 313 -22.71 0.27 -23.36
C PHE A 313 -23.63 -0.53 -24.31
N PRO A 314 -24.77 0.02 -24.73
CA PRO A 314 -25.64 -0.64 -25.71
C PRO A 314 -24.87 -1.04 -26.97
N GLY A 315 -25.00 -2.29 -27.41
CA GLY A 315 -24.24 -2.82 -28.54
C GLY A 315 -22.85 -3.38 -28.19
N LEU A 316 -22.48 -3.45 -26.90
CA LEU A 316 -21.17 -3.99 -26.46
C LEU A 316 -20.86 -5.33 -27.11
N ARG A 317 -21.81 -6.27 -27.13
CA ARG A 317 -21.60 -7.62 -27.65
C ARG A 317 -21.20 -7.64 -29.13
N SER A 318 -21.78 -6.77 -29.95
CA SER A 318 -21.46 -6.72 -31.39
C SER A 318 -20.14 -6.00 -31.68
N ALA A 319 -19.60 -5.27 -30.70
CA ALA A 319 -18.34 -4.54 -30.80
C ALA A 319 -17.11 -5.34 -30.37
N ILE A 320 -17.26 -6.54 -29.80
CA ILE A 320 -16.16 -7.37 -29.30
C ILE A 320 -15.35 -7.96 -30.47
N ASP A 321 -14.03 -7.74 -30.46
CA ASP A 321 -13.08 -8.40 -31.35
C ASP A 321 -12.33 -9.54 -30.67
N PHE A 322 -12.15 -9.44 -29.37
CA PHE A 322 -11.36 -10.37 -28.57
C PHE A 322 -11.96 -10.51 -27.18
N ILE A 323 -11.95 -11.73 -26.67
CA ILE A 323 -12.35 -12.04 -25.29
C ILE A 323 -11.44 -13.12 -24.71
N GLU A 324 -10.93 -12.88 -23.52
CA GLU A 324 -10.20 -13.87 -22.72
C GLU A 324 -10.67 -13.83 -21.26
N VAL A 325 -11.05 -15.00 -20.74
CA VAL A 325 -11.60 -15.14 -19.40
C VAL A 325 -10.59 -15.85 -18.48
N GLY A 326 -10.26 -15.21 -17.36
CA GLY A 326 -9.51 -15.78 -16.24
C GLY A 326 -10.44 -16.17 -15.10
N THR A 327 -10.13 -17.26 -14.40
CA THR A 327 -10.92 -17.73 -13.25
C THR A 327 -10.02 -17.95 -12.04
N PRO A 328 -10.55 -18.31 -10.86
CA PRO A 328 -9.75 -18.70 -9.70
C PRO A 328 -8.68 -19.77 -10.00
N LYS A 329 -8.94 -20.70 -10.95
CA LYS A 329 -7.93 -21.66 -11.43
C LYS A 329 -6.80 -20.99 -12.20
N THR A 330 -7.11 -19.97 -12.99
CA THR A 330 -6.15 -19.12 -13.71
C THR A 330 -5.31 -18.32 -12.71
N HIS A 331 -5.93 -17.67 -11.73
CA HIS A 331 -5.22 -16.90 -10.71
C HIS A 331 -4.32 -17.79 -9.85
N ARG A 332 -4.78 -18.95 -9.38
CA ARG A 332 -3.92 -19.94 -8.71
C ARG A 332 -2.71 -20.31 -9.57
N ARG A 333 -2.92 -20.51 -10.87
CA ARG A 333 -1.86 -20.87 -11.81
C ARG A 333 -0.89 -19.74 -12.11
N TYR A 334 -1.29 -18.49 -12.22
CA TYR A 334 -0.35 -17.42 -12.59
C TYR A 334 0.25 -16.70 -11.39
N LEU A 335 -0.46 -16.69 -10.25
CA LEU A 335 -0.02 -16.03 -9.03
C LEU A 335 0.67 -16.99 -8.03
N ALA A 336 0.62 -18.31 -8.27
CA ALA A 336 1.07 -19.35 -7.31
C ALA A 336 0.45 -19.21 -5.90
N ARG A 337 -0.76 -18.66 -5.82
CA ARG A 337 -1.47 -18.47 -4.56
C ARG A 337 -2.46 -19.60 -4.34
N ASP A 338 -2.55 -20.08 -3.11
CA ASP A 338 -3.59 -21.05 -2.76
C ASP A 338 -4.97 -20.52 -3.15
N GLU A 339 -5.76 -21.38 -3.81
CA GLU A 339 -7.11 -21.07 -4.33
C GLU A 339 -7.20 -19.82 -5.24
N GLY A 340 -6.09 -19.21 -5.64
CA GLY A 340 -6.07 -17.94 -6.39
C GLY A 340 -6.54 -16.74 -5.57
N THR A 341 -6.39 -16.80 -4.25
CA THR A 341 -6.98 -15.87 -3.27
C THR A 341 -6.34 -14.48 -3.28
N TYR A 342 -7.11 -13.46 -2.91
CA TYR A 342 -6.68 -12.04 -2.94
C TYR A 342 -6.42 -11.45 -1.56
N GLY A 343 -5.82 -12.26 -0.68
CA GLY A 343 -5.33 -11.81 0.62
C GLY A 343 -6.19 -12.27 1.79
N PRO A 344 -5.92 -11.76 3.01
CA PRO A 344 -6.65 -12.13 4.22
C PRO A 344 -8.00 -11.42 4.33
N MET A 345 -9.07 -12.19 4.50
CA MET A 345 -10.41 -11.71 4.82
C MET A 345 -10.73 -12.06 6.28
N PRO A 346 -11.19 -11.10 7.11
CA PRO A 346 -11.51 -11.39 8.51
C PRO A 346 -12.77 -12.27 8.61
N ARG A 347 -12.76 -13.31 9.45
CA ARG A 347 -13.92 -14.22 9.66
C ARG A 347 -15.13 -13.53 10.27
N SER A 348 -14.90 -12.49 11.04
CA SER A 348 -15.89 -11.71 11.76
C SER A 348 -15.43 -10.25 11.78
N ILE A 349 -16.20 -9.38 12.44
CA ILE A 349 -15.79 -7.98 12.65
C ILE A 349 -14.43 -7.97 13.40
N PRO A 350 -13.33 -7.53 12.75
CA PRO A 350 -12.01 -7.57 13.37
C PRO A 350 -11.90 -6.44 14.40
N LYS A 351 -10.89 -6.51 15.29
CA LYS A 351 -10.53 -5.38 16.16
C LYS A 351 -9.60 -4.43 15.39
N GLY A 352 -10.12 -3.83 14.31
CA GLY A 352 -9.33 -3.04 13.37
C GLY A 352 -8.13 -3.82 12.84
N LEU A 353 -6.93 -3.25 12.93
CA LEU A 353 -5.68 -3.90 12.48
C LEU A 353 -5.03 -4.78 13.57
N LEU A 354 -5.62 -4.86 14.77
CA LEU A 354 -5.06 -5.70 15.84
C LEU A 354 -5.10 -7.19 15.43
N GLY A 355 -3.96 -7.86 15.57
CA GLY A 355 -3.82 -9.28 15.25
C GLY A 355 -3.47 -9.58 13.80
N MET A 356 -3.33 -8.56 12.94
CA MET A 356 -2.64 -8.73 11.65
C MET A 356 -1.14 -8.97 11.95
N PRO A 357 -0.54 -10.04 11.42
CA PRO A 357 0.85 -10.33 11.71
C PRO A 357 1.80 -9.34 11.04
N PHE A 358 2.92 -9.06 11.67
CA PHE A 358 3.97 -8.21 11.10
C PHE A 358 4.87 -8.99 10.13
N ASN A 359 6.06 -8.46 9.83
CA ASN A 359 6.98 -9.04 8.86
C ASN A 359 7.88 -10.12 9.46
N THR A 360 8.19 -10.07 10.76
CA THR A 360 8.94 -11.15 11.42
C THR A 360 8.10 -12.42 11.53
N THR A 361 8.79 -13.54 11.73
CA THR A 361 8.18 -14.82 12.03
C THR A 361 8.87 -15.46 13.23
N SER A 362 8.27 -16.49 13.81
CA SER A 362 8.87 -17.29 14.88
C SER A 362 10.06 -18.13 14.42
N ILE A 363 10.33 -18.23 13.11
CA ILE A 363 11.47 -18.96 12.53
C ILE A 363 12.58 -17.95 12.28
N ASP A 364 13.71 -18.12 12.98
CA ASP A 364 14.84 -17.19 12.86
C ASP A 364 15.33 -17.11 11.40
N GLY A 365 15.61 -15.90 10.92
CA GLY A 365 16.03 -15.62 9.55
C GLY A 365 14.91 -15.71 8.50
N LEU A 366 13.67 -16.04 8.85
CA LEU A 366 12.50 -16.01 7.95
C LEU A 366 11.61 -14.80 8.21
N TYR A 367 11.33 -14.06 7.14
CA TYR A 367 10.40 -12.94 7.13
C TYR A 367 9.30 -13.19 6.11
N CYS A 368 8.12 -12.65 6.38
CA CYS A 368 7.00 -12.59 5.44
C CYS A 368 6.75 -11.15 5.01
N VAL A 369 6.38 -10.96 3.75
CA VAL A 369 6.07 -9.64 3.18
C VAL A 369 4.88 -9.75 2.24
N GLY A 370 4.16 -8.65 2.08
CA GLY A 370 3.03 -8.56 1.16
C GLY A 370 1.69 -8.48 1.88
N ASP A 371 0.64 -8.95 1.20
CA ASP A 371 -0.75 -8.68 1.58
C ASP A 371 -1.26 -9.51 2.78
N SER A 372 -0.58 -10.61 3.10
CA SER A 372 -0.83 -11.38 4.32
C SER A 372 -0.04 -10.88 5.55
N CYS A 373 0.61 -9.73 5.44
CA CYS A 373 1.31 -9.05 6.53
C CYS A 373 0.73 -7.66 6.75
N PHE A 374 0.95 -7.08 7.92
CA PHE A 374 0.59 -5.71 8.23
C PHE A 374 1.13 -4.74 7.16
N PRO A 375 0.34 -3.74 6.70
CA PRO A 375 -1.04 -3.40 7.12
C PRO A 375 -2.16 -4.14 6.35
N GLY A 376 -1.82 -5.03 5.42
CA GLY A 376 -2.78 -5.90 4.72
C GLY A 376 -2.82 -5.69 3.21
N GLN A 377 -4.03 -5.77 2.64
CA GLN A 377 -4.27 -5.79 1.21
C GLN A 377 -4.17 -4.42 0.53
N GLY A 378 -3.92 -4.44 -0.79
CA GLY A 378 -3.85 -3.25 -1.64
C GLY A 378 -2.42 -2.81 -1.93
N VAL A 379 -2.22 -2.14 -3.07
CA VAL A 379 -0.87 -1.76 -3.56
C VAL A 379 -0.12 -0.89 -2.54
N ILE A 380 -0.80 0.08 -1.93
CA ILE A 380 -0.21 0.97 -0.92
C ILE A 380 0.21 0.17 0.32
N ALA A 381 -0.67 -0.69 0.84
CA ALA A 381 -0.40 -1.51 2.00
C ALA A 381 0.76 -2.50 1.76
N VAL A 382 0.77 -3.16 0.60
CA VAL A 382 1.85 -4.09 0.21
C VAL A 382 3.19 -3.37 0.04
N ALA A 383 3.19 -2.15 -0.51
CA ALA A 383 4.39 -1.33 -0.60
C ALA A 383 4.92 -0.97 0.80
N PHE A 384 4.04 -0.58 1.73
CA PHE A 384 4.42 -0.34 3.12
C PHE A 384 4.95 -1.59 3.81
N SER A 385 4.31 -2.75 3.61
CA SER A 385 4.83 -4.03 4.12
C SER A 385 6.24 -4.32 3.59
N GLY A 386 6.51 -4.01 2.32
CA GLY A 386 7.84 -4.11 1.71
C GLY A 386 8.89 -3.23 2.38
N VAL A 387 8.57 -1.96 2.59
CA VAL A 387 9.47 -0.99 3.24
C VAL A 387 9.70 -1.37 4.71
N MET A 388 8.65 -1.76 5.43
CA MET A 388 8.72 -2.20 6.83
C MET A 388 9.58 -3.47 6.95
N CYS A 389 9.38 -4.46 6.08
CA CYS A 389 10.19 -5.68 6.06
C CYS A 389 11.66 -5.37 5.81
N ALA A 390 11.97 -4.53 4.80
CA ALA A 390 13.33 -4.13 4.51
C ALA A 390 14.00 -3.41 5.69
N HIS A 391 13.27 -2.52 6.37
CA HIS A 391 13.74 -1.83 7.57
C HIS A 391 14.04 -2.82 8.71
N ARG A 392 13.12 -3.75 8.99
CA ARG A 392 13.25 -4.75 10.04
C ARG A 392 14.44 -5.68 9.79
N VAL A 393 14.56 -6.20 8.57
CA VAL A 393 15.71 -7.03 8.15
C VAL A 393 17.02 -6.26 8.32
N ALA A 394 17.08 -5.00 7.89
CA ALA A 394 18.28 -4.17 8.04
C ALA A 394 18.66 -3.97 9.51
N ALA A 395 17.66 -3.83 10.40
CA ALA A 395 17.90 -3.74 11.84
C ALA A 395 18.43 -5.06 12.43
N ASP A 396 17.86 -6.20 12.05
CA ASP A 396 18.26 -7.51 12.58
C ASP A 396 19.67 -7.91 12.15
N ILE A 397 20.12 -7.51 10.96
CA ILE A 397 21.48 -7.78 10.47
C ILE A 397 22.50 -6.69 10.84
N GLY A 398 22.13 -5.73 11.71
CA GLY A 398 23.03 -4.68 12.20
C GLY A 398 23.41 -3.62 11.16
N LYS A 399 22.53 -3.34 10.19
CA LYS A 399 22.75 -2.45 9.04
C LYS A 399 21.81 -1.22 9.03
N LEU A 400 21.38 -0.73 10.19
CA LEU A 400 20.45 0.41 10.32
C LEU A 400 20.92 1.71 9.65
N GLU A 401 22.23 1.96 9.54
CA GLU A 401 22.74 3.11 8.79
C GLU A 401 22.28 3.13 7.31
N LEU A 402 21.93 1.98 6.73
CA LEU A 402 21.37 1.87 5.37
C LEU A 402 19.88 2.26 5.29
N SER A 403 19.11 2.18 6.38
CA SER A 403 17.66 2.42 6.33
C SER A 403 17.30 3.91 6.27
N HIS A 404 18.11 4.77 6.89
CA HIS A 404 17.97 6.22 6.82
C HIS A 404 18.12 6.78 5.39
N SER A 405 18.94 6.13 4.54
CA SER A 405 19.11 6.51 3.13
C SER A 405 17.90 6.15 2.26
N ILE A 406 17.14 5.11 2.61
CA ILE A 406 15.99 4.64 1.81
C ILE A 406 14.76 5.52 2.07
N ALA A 407 14.50 5.87 3.33
CA ALA A 407 13.40 6.77 3.69
C ALA A 407 13.60 8.20 3.16
N GLY A 408 14.84 8.72 3.18
CA GLY A 408 15.16 10.06 2.71
C GLY A 408 15.07 10.25 1.18
N ASN A 409 15.30 9.19 0.39
CA ASN A 409 15.34 9.29 -1.07
C ASN A 409 13.99 9.03 -1.76
N CYS A 410 13.05 8.31 -1.12
CA CYS A 410 11.68 8.18 -1.64
C CYS A 410 10.85 9.47 -1.49
N LEU A 411 11.29 10.41 -0.65
CA LEU A 411 10.56 11.63 -0.28
C LEU A 411 11.14 12.91 -0.89
N GLN A 412 11.96 12.84 -1.94
CA GLN A 412 12.36 14.06 -2.69
C GLN A 412 11.20 14.60 -3.54
N VAL A 413 10.15 15.07 -2.86
CA VAL A 413 9.34 16.21 -3.27
C VAL A 413 9.78 17.35 -2.35
N GLU A 414 10.40 18.37 -2.92
CA GLU A 414 11.15 19.43 -2.25
C GLU A 414 10.51 19.96 -0.96
N ARG A 415 11.20 19.81 0.17
CA ARG A 415 11.03 20.66 1.36
C ARG A 415 12.34 21.37 1.68
N LEU A 416 12.38 22.67 1.40
CA LEU A 416 13.37 23.61 1.92
C LEU A 416 13.12 23.81 3.43
N GLU A 417 13.75 22.99 4.27
CA GLU A 417 13.79 23.26 5.71
C GLU A 417 15.09 23.97 6.11
N LYS A 418 14.95 25.24 6.53
CA LYS A 418 16.01 25.99 7.20
C LYS A 418 16.24 25.40 8.60
N LYS A 419 17.35 24.69 8.80
CA LYS A 419 17.80 24.28 10.14
C LYS A 419 18.30 25.49 10.93
N SER A 420 17.78 25.68 12.15
CA SER A 420 18.24 26.69 13.11
C SER A 420 19.11 26.03 14.20
N PRO A 421 20.40 26.37 14.32
CA PRO A 421 21.33 25.79 15.31
C PRO A 421 20.97 26.06 16.78
N VAL A 422 19.97 26.90 17.04
CA VAL A 422 19.60 27.35 18.39
C VAL A 422 18.77 26.30 19.13
N LEU A 423 17.99 25.47 18.41
CA LEU A 423 17.16 24.42 19.01
C LEU A 423 17.98 23.25 19.56
N ASP A 424 19.06 22.87 18.89
CA ASP A 424 19.94 21.78 19.32
C ASP A 424 20.70 22.12 20.62
N ALA A 425 21.07 23.39 20.81
CA ALA A 425 21.73 23.86 22.01
C ALA A 425 20.80 23.93 23.24
N MET A 426 19.49 24.11 23.03
CA MET A 426 18.49 24.15 24.11
C MET A 426 18.14 22.74 24.62
N LEU A 427 18.06 21.75 23.73
CA LEU A 427 17.77 20.36 24.09
C LEU A 427 18.88 19.73 24.95
N LEU A 428 20.14 20.03 24.65
CA LEU A 428 21.29 19.53 25.42
C LEU A 428 21.38 20.10 26.83
N ARG A 429 20.76 21.26 27.11
CA ARG A 429 20.69 21.85 28.46
C ARG A 429 19.55 21.32 29.32
N LEU A 430 18.45 20.89 28.71
CA LEU A 430 17.27 20.37 29.43
C LEU A 430 17.47 18.92 29.94
N LEU A 431 18.39 18.15 29.34
CA LEU A 431 18.64 16.75 29.70
C LEU A 431 19.61 16.53 30.88
N GLY A 432 20.00 17.57 31.61
CA GLY A 432 20.58 17.42 32.96
C GLY A 432 21.87 16.59 33.06
N TRP A 433 22.72 16.56 32.03
CA TRP A 433 23.98 15.82 32.08
C TRP A 433 25.08 16.64 32.78
N LYS A 434 25.35 16.31 34.04
CA LYS A 434 26.59 16.68 34.75
C LYS A 434 27.46 15.43 34.89
N GLY A 435 28.55 15.39 34.12
CA GLY A 435 29.61 14.39 34.25
C GLY A 435 30.92 14.99 33.76
N ASN A 436 31.76 15.41 34.72
CA ASN A 436 33.12 15.89 34.48
C ASN A 436 33.99 14.73 33.96
N GLY A 437 34.83 15.02 32.95
CA GLY A 437 36.05 14.26 32.71
C GLY A 437 36.22 13.63 31.32
N PHE A 438 36.17 14.43 30.25
CA PHE A 438 37.07 14.25 29.09
C PHE A 438 37.06 15.53 28.23
N VAL A 439 37.67 16.61 28.73
CA VAL A 439 38.04 17.78 27.93
C VAL A 439 39.53 17.71 27.69
N THR A 440 39.92 17.03 26.61
CA THR A 440 41.16 17.26 25.83
C THR A 440 41.21 16.23 24.70
N PHE A 441 40.42 16.41 23.64
CA PHE A 441 40.78 15.91 22.29
C PHE A 441 39.91 16.39 21.12
N THR A 442 39.18 17.52 21.23
CA THR A 442 38.29 17.98 20.14
C THR A 442 38.38 19.47 19.82
N LYS A 443 39.44 20.16 20.25
CA LYS A 443 39.75 21.52 19.79
C LYS A 443 40.67 21.54 18.55
N ASP A 444 41.51 20.53 18.37
CA ASP A 444 42.48 20.45 17.26
C ASP A 444 41.91 19.94 15.91
N ILE A 445 40.69 19.40 15.89
CA ILE A 445 40.06 18.92 14.65
C ILE A 445 39.15 20.00 14.03
N TYR A 446 38.61 20.91 14.85
CA TYR A 446 37.74 21.99 14.37
C TYR A 446 38.52 23.17 13.77
N GLU A 447 39.77 23.40 14.21
CA GLU A 447 40.67 24.42 13.65
C GLU A 447 41.46 23.94 12.42
N LYS A 448 41.42 22.64 12.07
CA LYS A 448 42.06 22.11 10.84
C LYS A 448 41.10 21.89 9.66
N LEU A 449 39.79 22.00 9.85
CA LEU A 449 38.79 21.85 8.77
C LEU A 449 38.16 23.18 8.32
N SER A 450 38.53 24.30 8.95
CA SER A 450 38.11 25.66 8.57
C SER A 450 39.10 26.36 7.62
N PHE A 451 40.10 25.63 7.11
CA PHE A 451 41.10 26.14 6.17
C PHE A 451 40.95 25.47 4.78
N SER A 452 39.94 25.87 3.98
CA SER A 452 39.95 25.80 2.49
C SER A 452 38.67 26.37 1.85
N LEU A 453 38.07 27.42 2.43
CA LEU A 453 36.95 28.14 1.81
C LEU A 453 37.11 29.64 2.02
N SER A 454 38.10 30.24 1.34
CA SER A 454 38.26 31.69 1.14
C SER A 454 39.41 32.00 0.14
N TYR A 455 39.12 31.97 -1.16
CA TYR A 455 39.84 32.61 -2.29
C TYR A 455 38.96 32.24 -3.52
N LEU A 456 38.30 33.09 -4.30
CA LEU A 456 38.45 34.50 -4.67
C LEU A 456 37.06 35.09 -4.98
N VAL A 457 36.84 36.34 -4.57
CA VAL A 457 35.98 37.32 -5.27
C VAL A 457 36.78 38.61 -5.39
N GLN A 458 36.86 39.15 -6.62
CA GLN A 458 37.11 40.53 -7.08
C GLN A 458 37.82 40.45 -8.44
N THR A 459 37.53 41.17 -9.53
CA THR A 459 36.69 42.34 -9.91
C THR A 459 36.66 42.34 -11.47
N SER A 460 35.60 42.76 -12.18
CA SER A 460 35.45 44.10 -12.83
C SER A 460 34.40 43.93 -13.98
N THR A 461 33.20 44.52 -13.90
CA THR A 461 32.68 45.81 -14.43
C THR A 461 32.47 45.96 -15.96
N THR A 462 31.28 46.49 -16.31
CA THR A 462 30.82 47.21 -17.54
C THR A 462 30.52 46.36 -18.82
N ALA A 463 29.46 46.56 -19.63
CA ALA A 463 28.37 47.54 -19.73
C ALA A 463 27.23 47.06 -20.70
N ASN A 464 26.06 47.72 -20.58
CA ASN A 464 25.03 48.06 -21.59
C ASN A 464 24.03 47.05 -22.23
N HIS A 465 22.75 47.32 -21.92
CA HIS A 465 21.44 47.10 -22.61
C HIS A 465 21.39 47.14 -24.17
N PRO A 466 20.23 46.93 -24.86
CA PRO A 466 19.03 46.08 -24.62
C PRO A 466 18.45 45.37 -25.90
N CYS A 467 17.36 44.59 -25.71
CA CYS A 467 16.24 44.28 -26.64
C CYS A 467 16.48 43.78 -28.10
N LYS A 468 15.83 42.66 -28.47
CA LYS A 468 14.74 42.65 -29.48
C LYS A 468 14.06 41.28 -29.63
N SER A 469 12.74 41.33 -29.54
CA SER A 469 11.73 40.42 -30.09
C SER A 469 11.96 40.07 -31.56
N PHE A 470 11.61 38.85 -32.01
CA PHE A 470 10.94 38.64 -33.29
C PHE A 470 10.09 37.36 -33.30
N LEU A 471 8.88 37.53 -33.85
CA LEU A 471 7.82 36.55 -34.07
C LEU A 471 8.13 35.60 -35.25
N PHE A 472 7.55 34.40 -35.15
CA PHE A 472 7.01 33.46 -36.17
C PHE A 472 6.82 33.99 -37.61
N PRO A 473 6.77 33.14 -38.70
CA PRO A 473 5.86 31.99 -38.74
C PRO A 473 6.13 30.78 -39.68
N SER A 474 5.31 29.75 -39.43
CA SER A 474 4.73 28.68 -40.27
C SER A 474 5.21 28.41 -41.70
N LYS A 475 5.26 27.11 -42.05
CA LYS A 475 4.53 26.55 -43.21
C LYS A 475 4.43 25.03 -43.19
N SER A 476 3.26 24.58 -43.65
CA SER A 476 2.74 23.23 -43.83
C SER A 476 3.07 22.62 -45.20
N LYS A 477 2.89 21.29 -45.31
CA LYS A 477 2.46 20.42 -46.45
C LYS A 477 3.20 19.08 -46.38
N SER A 478 2.55 17.95 -46.10
CA SER A 478 1.56 17.15 -46.87
C SER A 478 2.17 16.27 -47.97
N ASP A 479 1.91 14.97 -47.79
CA ASP A 479 1.65 13.91 -48.78
C ASP A 479 2.79 13.15 -49.48
N SER A 480 2.75 11.83 -49.23
CA SER A 480 2.48 10.76 -50.21
C SER A 480 3.55 9.68 -50.46
N HIS A 481 3.08 8.44 -50.25
CA HIS A 481 3.26 7.21 -51.04
C HIS A 481 4.61 6.44 -51.06
N ASP A 482 4.46 5.19 -50.58
CA ASP A 482 4.73 3.94 -51.29
C ASP A 482 6.05 3.16 -51.08
N VAL A 483 5.82 1.92 -50.60
CA VAL A 483 6.43 0.63 -50.99
C VAL A 483 7.73 0.19 -50.28
N ALA A 484 7.66 -1.07 -49.84
CA ALA A 484 8.55 -1.84 -48.99
C ALA A 484 9.75 -2.46 -49.75
N PRO A 485 10.35 -3.58 -49.26
CA PRO A 485 11.41 -3.70 -48.25
C PRO A 485 12.72 -4.24 -48.87
N VAL A 486 13.87 -4.23 -48.19
CA VAL A 486 14.94 -5.25 -48.29
C VAL A 486 15.99 -5.09 -47.18
N CYS A 487 16.45 -6.24 -46.71
CA CYS A 487 17.44 -6.53 -45.69
C CYS A 487 18.85 -5.96 -45.90
N GLY A 488 19.59 -5.82 -44.78
CA GLY A 488 20.97 -6.33 -44.69
C GLY A 488 22.06 -5.31 -44.32
N GLY A 489 22.82 -5.64 -43.26
CA GLY A 489 24.27 -5.40 -43.26
C GLY A 489 24.81 -4.22 -42.45
N ALA A 490 25.21 -4.54 -41.20
CA ALA A 490 26.50 -4.26 -40.59
C ALA A 490 27.22 -2.89 -40.75
N LEU A 491 27.50 -2.29 -39.58
CA LEU A 491 28.77 -1.68 -39.14
C LEU A 491 29.42 -0.58 -40.01
N ALA A 492 29.40 0.65 -39.51
CA ALA A 492 30.61 1.47 -39.38
C ALA A 492 30.43 2.63 -38.38
N SER A 493 31.40 2.71 -37.48
CA SER A 493 31.69 3.78 -36.53
C SER A 493 32.01 5.11 -37.22
N ILE A 494 31.43 6.22 -36.75
CA ILE A 494 32.01 7.56 -36.90
C ILE A 494 31.86 8.31 -35.57
N HIS A 495 33.01 8.75 -35.06
CA HIS A 495 33.19 9.64 -33.92
C HIS A 495 32.60 11.03 -34.17
N HIS A 496 31.88 11.59 -33.18
CA HIS A 496 31.86 13.03 -32.94
C HIS A 496 31.82 13.32 -31.43
N HIS A 497 32.75 14.17 -30.99
CA HIS A 497 32.93 14.64 -29.62
C HIS A 497 31.98 15.80 -29.28
N HIS A 498 31.46 15.72 -28.04
CA HIS A 498 31.16 16.78 -27.06
C HIS A 498 30.12 17.88 -27.34
N LEU A 499 29.06 17.87 -26.53
CA LEU A 499 28.91 18.73 -25.34
C LEU A 499 27.78 18.15 -24.44
N GLY A 500 28.11 17.72 -23.23
CA GLY A 500 27.16 17.16 -22.26
C GLY A 500 26.81 18.14 -21.13
N PRO A 501 25.68 17.96 -20.42
CA PRO A 501 25.48 18.56 -19.10
C PRO A 501 26.08 17.66 -18.01
N GLN A 502 26.65 18.32 -17.00
CA GLN A 502 27.50 17.78 -15.94
C GLN A 502 26.80 16.72 -15.08
N LEU A 503 27.48 15.58 -14.90
CA LEU A 503 27.16 14.56 -13.90
C LEU A 503 27.39 15.11 -12.48
N GLY A 504 26.35 15.10 -11.66
CA GLY A 504 26.49 14.94 -10.21
C GLY A 504 26.81 13.47 -9.93
N LEU A 505 28.09 13.18 -9.68
CA LEU A 505 28.58 11.84 -9.36
C LEU A 505 28.18 11.48 -7.93
N LEU A 506 27.07 10.76 -7.73
CA LEU A 506 26.73 10.18 -6.44
C LEU A 506 27.56 8.88 -6.26
N ILE A 507 28.69 8.98 -5.57
CA ILE A 507 29.46 7.80 -5.13
C ILE A 507 28.70 7.17 -3.95
N ILE A 508 27.66 6.40 -4.23
CA ILE A 508 27.27 5.31 -3.34
C ILE A 508 28.27 4.20 -3.61
N SER A 509 29.12 3.87 -2.63
CA SER A 509 30.14 2.85 -2.83
C SER A 509 29.50 1.53 -3.25
N ARG A 510 29.80 1.10 -4.48
CA ARG A 510 29.40 -0.18 -5.11
C ARG A 510 29.69 -1.43 -4.27
N ARG A 511 30.47 -1.29 -3.20
CA ARG A 511 30.80 -2.38 -2.26
C ARG A 511 29.66 -2.66 -1.27
N TYR A 512 28.85 -1.65 -0.92
CA TYR A 512 27.87 -1.76 0.19
C TYR A 512 26.50 -2.31 -0.22
N CYS A 513 25.99 -1.99 -1.41
CA CYS A 513 24.76 -2.62 -1.94
C CYS A 513 24.96 -4.12 -2.22
N ARG A 514 26.19 -4.51 -2.56
CA ARG A 514 26.55 -5.90 -2.87
C ARG A 514 26.35 -6.85 -1.67
N ASP A 515 26.67 -6.42 -0.45
CA ASP A 515 26.60 -7.29 0.74
C ASP A 515 25.18 -7.54 1.26
N LEU A 516 24.22 -6.63 1.00
CA LEU A 516 22.80 -6.82 1.33
C LEU A 516 22.13 -7.78 0.32
N LEU A 517 22.55 -7.71 -0.94
CA LEU A 517 21.98 -8.44 -2.07
C LEU A 517 22.59 -9.84 -2.25
N GLN A 518 23.84 -10.05 -1.83
CA GLN A 518 24.50 -11.37 -1.91
C GLN A 518 24.07 -12.35 -0.80
N ASN A 519 23.41 -11.88 0.27
CA ASN A 519 23.10 -12.70 1.46
C ASN A 519 21.59 -12.85 1.73
N THR A 520 20.74 -12.34 0.83
CA THR A 520 19.28 -12.33 0.98
C THR A 520 18.65 -13.04 -0.22
N VAL A 521 17.82 -14.04 0.04
CA VAL A 521 16.97 -14.64 -1.00
C VAL A 521 15.55 -14.15 -0.78
N LEU A 522 15.05 -13.35 -1.74
CA LEU A 522 13.64 -13.01 -1.85
C LEU A 522 12.94 -14.11 -2.63
N VAL A 523 12.06 -14.85 -1.96
CA VAL A 523 11.20 -15.85 -2.59
C VAL A 523 9.96 -15.14 -3.11
N VAL A 524 9.86 -15.02 -4.43
CA VAL A 524 8.63 -14.64 -5.10
C VAL A 524 8.10 -15.88 -5.82
N ALA A 525 7.02 -16.47 -5.31
CA ALA A 525 6.45 -17.67 -5.90
C ALA A 525 5.76 -17.33 -7.23
N PHE A 526 6.23 -17.93 -8.32
CA PHE A 526 5.53 -18.03 -9.60
C PHE A 526 5.68 -19.47 -10.07
N PRO A 527 4.62 -20.16 -10.51
CA PRO A 527 4.71 -21.59 -10.72
C PRO A 527 5.24 -21.89 -12.13
N ALA A 528 6.09 -22.92 -12.20
CA ALA A 528 6.42 -23.61 -13.44
C ALA A 528 5.37 -24.70 -13.69
N ALA A 529 4.90 -24.80 -14.93
CA ALA A 529 3.91 -25.77 -15.34
C ALA A 529 4.54 -27.14 -15.60
N LEU A 530 4.22 -28.16 -14.79
CA LEU A 530 4.35 -29.57 -15.14
C LEU A 530 3.31 -30.38 -14.35
N GLY A 531 2.57 -31.23 -15.05
CA GLY A 531 1.49 -32.05 -14.49
C GLY A 531 1.99 -33.44 -14.04
N LEU A 532 1.28 -34.01 -13.05
CA LEU A 532 0.84 -35.42 -12.93
C LEU A 532 0.69 -35.87 -11.45
N CYS A 533 -0.54 -36.30 -11.17
CA CYS A 533 -1.04 -37.44 -10.37
C CYS A 533 -0.36 -37.98 -9.09
N GLY A 534 -1.19 -38.09 -8.04
CA GLY A 534 -1.28 -39.23 -7.10
C GLY A 534 -0.34 -39.18 -5.88
N ALA A 535 -0.67 -39.66 -4.69
CA ALA A 535 -1.87 -40.22 -4.08
C ALA A 535 -1.67 -40.17 -2.54
N TYR A 536 -2.78 -40.11 -1.80
CA TYR A 536 -2.90 -40.16 -0.34
C TYR A 536 -2.43 -41.49 0.26
N TYR A 537 -1.92 -41.50 1.50
CA TYR A 537 -2.33 -42.44 2.57
C TYR A 537 -1.81 -42.04 3.97
N ASP A 538 -2.66 -42.37 4.96
CA ASP A 538 -2.72 -42.02 6.39
C ASP A 538 -1.73 -42.72 7.35
N GLY A 539 -1.69 -42.24 8.61
CA GLY A 539 -1.37 -43.03 9.82
C GLY A 539 -0.44 -42.32 10.83
N VAL A 540 -0.91 -41.55 11.83
CA VAL A 540 -1.43 -41.93 13.17
C VAL A 540 -0.34 -42.24 14.25
N ALA A 541 -0.46 -41.50 15.37
CA ALA A 541 -0.14 -41.82 16.78
C ALA A 541 1.15 -41.29 17.46
N SER A 542 0.94 -40.22 18.25
CA SER A 542 0.98 -40.15 19.73
C SER A 542 2.28 -40.27 20.56
N PHE A 543 2.22 -39.57 21.70
CA PHE A 543 3.16 -39.43 22.86
C PHE A 543 4.21 -38.32 22.71
N GLY A 544 4.30 -37.26 23.52
CA GLY A 544 3.77 -36.96 24.84
C GLY A 544 4.93 -36.81 25.84
N PHE A 545 5.40 -35.59 26.13
CA PHE A 545 6.04 -35.22 27.40
C PHE A 545 6.11 -33.70 27.56
N SER A 546 5.76 -33.25 28.77
CA SER A 546 5.78 -31.89 29.30
C SER A 546 7.13 -31.60 29.95
N VAL A 547 7.71 -30.39 29.75
CA VAL A 547 8.43 -29.64 30.79
C VAL A 547 8.35 -28.12 30.51
N HIS A 548 8.09 -27.38 31.58
CA HIS A 548 7.94 -25.93 31.69
C HIS A 548 9.20 -25.09 31.39
N GLY A 549 8.99 -23.83 31.01
CA GLY A 549 9.84 -22.73 31.47
C GLY A 549 10.08 -21.62 30.45
N CYS A 550 9.39 -20.48 30.62
CA CYS A 550 9.97 -19.12 30.63
C CYS A 550 8.86 -18.06 30.50
N ALA A 551 8.20 -17.80 31.64
CA ALA A 551 7.41 -16.60 31.86
C ALA A 551 8.37 -15.53 32.40
N PHE A 552 8.82 -14.58 31.57
CA PHE A 552 9.50 -13.36 32.05
C PHE A 552 9.44 -12.15 31.09
N VAL A 553 8.80 -12.26 29.92
CA VAL A 553 8.67 -11.14 28.95
C VAL A 553 7.24 -10.55 28.92
N VAL A 554 6.28 -11.21 29.59
CA VAL A 554 4.86 -10.80 29.62
C VAL A 554 4.58 -9.71 30.66
N ASP A 555 5.38 -9.61 31.73
CA ASP A 555 5.12 -8.64 32.81
C ASP A 555 5.49 -7.19 32.43
N SER A 556 6.45 -6.98 31.51
CA SER A 556 6.84 -5.62 31.09
C SER A 556 5.80 -4.95 30.18
N ILE A 557 5.04 -5.74 29.41
CA ILE A 557 3.98 -5.24 28.52
C ILE A 557 2.68 -4.97 29.30
N ILE A 558 2.38 -5.79 30.32
CA ILE A 558 1.25 -5.55 31.23
C ILE A 558 1.47 -4.27 32.05
N THR A 559 2.71 -3.97 32.45
CA THR A 559 3.05 -2.75 33.18
C THR A 559 2.83 -1.48 32.35
N LEU A 560 3.13 -1.51 31.05
CA LEU A 560 2.85 -0.40 30.12
C LEU A 560 1.34 -0.23 29.85
N PHE A 561 0.57 -1.32 29.81
CA PHE A 561 -0.89 -1.29 29.69
C PHE A 561 -1.59 -0.74 30.95
N TRP A 562 -1.03 -1.00 32.14
CA TRP A 562 -1.52 -0.41 33.38
C TRP A 562 -1.23 1.09 33.47
N LEU A 563 -0.06 1.54 32.99
CA LEU A 563 0.28 2.96 32.90
C LEU A 563 -0.62 3.73 31.93
N SER A 564 -1.04 3.12 30.81
CA SER A 564 -2.00 3.77 29.89
C SER A 564 -3.40 3.90 30.49
N ASN A 565 -3.87 2.92 31.26
CA ASN A 565 -5.17 3.01 31.94
C ASN A 565 -5.15 4.03 33.09
N LEU A 566 -4.04 4.13 33.83
CA LEU A 566 -3.89 5.15 34.88
C LEU A 566 -3.88 6.58 34.30
N ILE A 567 -3.31 6.78 33.11
CA ILE A 567 -3.31 8.07 32.41
C ILE A 567 -4.71 8.40 31.87
N LEU A 568 -5.44 7.41 31.35
CA LEU A 568 -6.83 7.59 30.90
C LEU A 568 -7.77 7.93 32.06
N ASP A 569 -7.62 7.27 33.23
CA ASP A 569 -8.39 7.60 34.44
C ASP A 569 -8.05 8.99 35.02
N LEU A 570 -6.81 9.47 34.81
CA LEU A 570 -6.38 10.82 35.20
C LEU A 570 -6.99 11.89 34.27
N VAL A 571 -7.10 11.61 32.98
CA VAL A 571 -7.76 12.49 32.00
C VAL A 571 -9.27 12.55 32.28
N ASP A 572 -9.89 11.41 32.61
CA ASP A 572 -11.32 11.32 32.95
C ASP A 572 -11.64 11.99 34.32
N SER A 573 -10.68 12.03 35.24
CA SER A 573 -10.78 12.78 36.50
C SER A 573 -10.57 14.29 36.33
N LEU A 574 -9.72 14.72 35.39
CA LEU A 574 -9.49 16.13 35.09
C LEU A 574 -10.69 16.78 34.37
N GLU A 575 -11.42 16.03 33.54
CA GLU A 575 -12.69 16.51 32.95
C GLU A 575 -13.81 16.70 33.98
N ARG A 576 -13.81 15.94 35.10
CA ARG A 576 -14.82 16.07 36.17
C ARG A 576 -14.53 17.19 37.17
N VAL A 577 -13.32 17.73 37.20
CA VAL A 577 -12.91 18.81 38.13
C VAL A 577 -13.14 20.23 37.54
N MET A 578 -13.40 20.37 36.23
CA MET A 578 -13.66 21.67 35.59
C MET A 578 -15.13 22.12 35.54
N VAL A 579 -15.99 21.62 36.43
CA VAL A 579 -17.38 22.13 36.60
C VAL A 579 -17.65 22.49 38.05
N LEU A 580 -17.12 23.62 38.50
CA LEU A 580 -17.57 24.28 39.73
C LEU A 580 -17.76 25.79 39.49
N ARG A 581 -19.04 26.19 39.45
CA ARG A 581 -19.51 27.58 39.38
C ARG A 581 -19.28 28.29 40.72
N PRO A 582 -18.87 29.58 40.76
CA PRO A 582 -19.02 30.39 41.95
C PRO A 582 -20.41 31.03 42.01
N ARG A 583 -21.10 30.87 43.15
CA ARG A 583 -22.23 31.71 43.58
C ARG A 583 -21.65 32.97 44.24
N PHE A 584 -22.03 34.15 43.75
CA PHE A 584 -22.02 35.37 44.55
C PHE A 584 -23.35 36.11 44.38
N ILE A 585 -23.89 36.51 45.53
CA ILE A 585 -25.12 37.27 45.75
C ILE A 585 -24.75 38.76 45.75
N CYS A 586 -25.46 39.61 45.01
CA CYS A 586 -25.65 41.01 45.38
C CYS A 586 -26.86 41.65 44.67
N GLN A 587 -27.33 42.73 45.27
CA GLN A 587 -28.71 43.20 45.37
C GLN A 587 -29.29 43.93 44.15
N SER A 588 -30.62 44.02 44.19
CA SER A 588 -31.53 44.80 43.34
C SER A 588 -31.15 46.28 43.15
N GLN A 589 -31.35 46.80 41.94
CA GLN A 589 -32.08 48.08 41.73
C GLN A 589 -32.57 48.21 40.28
N LYS A 590 -33.84 48.63 40.15
CA LYS A 590 -34.53 49.01 38.91
C LYS A 590 -33.93 50.28 38.32
N VAL A 591 -33.78 50.38 36.99
CA VAL A 591 -34.18 51.56 36.18
C VAL A 591 -34.58 51.14 34.75
N GLN A 592 -35.71 51.71 34.31
CA GLN A 592 -36.31 51.93 32.98
C GLN A 592 -35.31 52.27 31.82
N VAL A 593 -35.55 52.27 30.50
CA VAL A 593 -36.67 52.09 29.55
C VAL A 593 -36.09 52.23 28.11
N HIS A 594 -36.65 51.50 27.11
CA HIS A 594 -36.70 51.75 25.64
C HIS A 594 -35.39 51.99 24.83
N LEU A 595 -35.29 51.84 23.51
CA LEU A 595 -36.04 51.37 22.33
C LEU A 595 -34.97 51.36 21.21
N GLY A 596 -35.04 50.50 20.19
CA GLY A 596 -34.18 50.69 19.02
C GLY A 596 -34.04 49.50 18.08
N SER A 597 -34.94 49.45 17.11
CA SER A 597 -35.05 48.51 15.98
C SER A 597 -34.06 48.76 14.83
N SER A 598 -34.09 47.81 13.87
CA SER A 598 -33.59 47.81 12.46
C SER A 598 -32.15 47.33 12.23
N LEU A 599 -31.94 46.14 11.62
CA LEU A 599 -32.05 45.77 10.19
C LEU A 599 -30.99 46.46 9.31
N PHE A 600 -29.98 45.70 8.88
CA PHE A 600 -29.83 45.23 7.49
C PHE A 600 -28.97 43.96 7.45
#